data_AF-W1X852-F1
#
_entry.id   AF-W1X852-F1
#
_cell.length_a   1.000
_cell.length_b   1.000
_cell.length_c   1.000
_cell.angle_alpha   90.00
_cell.angle_beta   90.00
_cell.angle_gamma   90.00
#
_symmetry.space_group_name_H-M   'P 1'
#
loop_
_entity.id
_entity.type
_entity.pdbx_description
1 polymer ?
#
loop_
_entity_poly.entity_id
_entity_poly.type
_entity_poly.pdbx_seq_one_letter_code
_entity_poly.pdbx_strand_id
1 'polypeptide(L)'
;TGMERPIVLLERNHNSSVRLSPHVAPDNHMLGVMLPYSPMHEVLLPFDAAWIMTSGNKSGDSVLYNDDQAFNELGEVADYFLVHNREIYA
;
A
#
# COMPACT_ATOMS: atom_id res chain seq x y z
N THR A 1 11.33 -9.94 10.72
CA THR A 1 10.23 -10.84 10.35
C THR A 1 9.42 -11.17 11.59
N GLY A 2 8.64 -10.23 12.09
CA GLY A 2 7.68 -10.49 13.16
C GLY A 2 6.24 -10.31 12.66
N MET A 3 5.27 -10.62 13.53
CA MET A 3 3.84 -10.54 13.21
C MET A 3 3.39 -9.10 12.89
N GLU A 4 4.15 -8.10 13.32
CA GLU A 4 3.86 -6.68 13.15
C GLU A 4 3.93 -6.21 11.70
N ARG A 5 4.64 -6.94 10.82
CA ARG A 5 4.75 -6.68 9.36
C ARG A 5 4.89 -5.17 9.03
N PRO A 6 5.90 -4.47 9.59
CA PRO A 6 5.98 -3.03 9.49
C PRO A 6 6.52 -2.62 8.11
N ILE A 7 6.37 -1.34 7.78
CA ILE A 7 7.18 -0.72 6.72
C ILE A 7 8.60 -0.55 7.27
N VAL A 8 9.57 -1.13 6.58
CA VAL A 8 11.00 -1.02 6.88
C VAL A 8 11.70 -0.28 5.75
N LEU A 9 12.59 0.64 6.09
CA LEU A 9 13.42 1.34 5.12
C LEU A 9 14.60 0.45 4.70
N LEU A 10 14.70 0.15 3.41
CA LEU A 10 15.78 -0.63 2.82
C LEU A 10 16.49 0.18 1.73
N GLU A 11 17.79 -0.05 1.57
CA GLU A 11 18.51 0.50 0.43
C GLU A 11 18.02 -0.11 -0.88
N ARG A 12 17.94 0.72 -1.92
CA ARG A 12 17.49 0.29 -3.25
C ARG A 12 18.48 -0.71 -3.86
N ASN A 13 18.02 -1.94 -4.07
CA ASN A 13 18.79 -2.96 -4.77
C ASN A 13 18.55 -2.90 -6.29
N HIS A 14 19.50 -2.34 -7.03
CA HIS A 14 19.46 -2.29 -8.50
C HIS A 14 19.54 -3.66 -9.19
N ASN A 15 19.93 -4.71 -8.47
CA ASN A 15 19.95 -6.10 -8.94
C ASN A 15 18.70 -6.90 -8.56
N SER A 16 17.68 -6.25 -7.96
CA SER A 16 16.41 -6.89 -7.65
C SER A 16 15.74 -7.45 -8.91
N SER A 17 15.16 -8.66 -8.80
CA SER A 17 14.33 -9.27 -9.85
C SER A 17 13.07 -8.45 -10.12
N VAL A 18 12.53 -7.79 -9.10
CA VAL A 18 11.40 -6.87 -9.23
C VAL A 18 11.92 -5.46 -9.58
N ARG A 19 11.50 -4.94 -10.73
CA ARG A 19 11.84 -3.60 -11.20
C ARG A 19 10.82 -2.59 -10.70
N LEU A 20 11.26 -1.67 -9.84
CA LEU A 20 10.45 -0.56 -9.36
C LEU A 20 10.73 0.72 -10.17
N SER A 21 9.68 1.48 -10.45
CA SER A 21 9.79 2.81 -11.07
C SER A 21 10.69 3.74 -10.24
N PRO A 22 11.48 4.64 -10.86
CA PRO A 22 12.21 5.66 -10.12
C PRO A 22 11.28 6.62 -9.36
N HIS A 23 10.02 6.78 -9.80
CA HIS A 23 9.02 7.66 -9.19
C HIS A 23 8.46 7.16 -7.85
N VAL A 24 8.78 5.93 -7.44
CA VAL A 24 8.37 5.41 -6.12
C VAL A 24 9.04 6.19 -4.98
N ALA A 25 10.29 6.59 -5.20
CA ALA A 25 11.09 7.34 -4.23
C ALA A 25 12.09 8.22 -5.02
N PRO A 26 11.63 9.32 -5.63
CA PRO A 26 12.47 10.18 -6.45
C PRO A 26 13.59 10.79 -5.60
N ASP A 27 14.81 10.77 -6.12
CA ASP A 27 16.02 11.30 -5.45
C ASP A 27 16.28 10.75 -4.04
N ASN A 28 15.70 9.58 -3.72
CA ASN A 28 15.87 8.89 -2.45
C ASN A 28 16.38 7.46 -2.68
N HIS A 29 17.49 7.12 -2.04
CA HIS A 29 18.12 5.80 -2.14
C HIS A 29 17.43 4.75 -1.25
N MET A 30 16.55 5.18 -0.34
CA MET A 30 15.79 4.31 0.55
C MET A 30 14.38 4.05 0.00
N LEU A 31 13.91 2.81 0.17
CA LEU A 31 12.57 2.37 -0.14
C LEU A 31 11.87 1.91 1.13
N GLY A 32 10.64 2.37 1.34
CA GLY A 32 9.74 1.79 2.33
C GLY A 32 9.17 0.48 1.79
N VAL A 33 9.50 -0.64 2.44
CA VAL A 33 9.08 -1.97 2.04
C VAL A 33 8.32 -2.62 3.19
N MET A 34 7.15 -3.17 2.89
CA MET A 34 6.40 -4.02 3.79
C MET A 34 6.10 -5.37 3.16
N LEU A 35 5.90 -6.37 3.98
CA LEU A 35 5.42 -7.69 3.54
C LEU A 35 3.88 -7.72 3.62
N PRO A 36 3.22 -8.58 2.83
CA PRO A 36 1.80 -8.87 3.01
C PRO A 36 1.46 -9.16 4.49
N TYR A 37 0.37 -8.56 4.97
CA TYR A 37 -0.09 -8.70 6.36
C TYR A 37 -1.55 -9.14 6.49
N SER A 38 -2.28 -9.21 5.38
CA SER A 38 -3.66 -9.70 5.32
C SER A 38 -3.74 -10.88 4.36
N PRO A 39 -4.67 -11.84 4.58
CA PRO A 39 -4.90 -12.94 3.63
C PRO A 39 -5.23 -12.43 2.22
N MET A 40 -5.88 -11.27 2.11
CA MET A 40 -6.18 -10.64 0.83
C MET A 40 -4.91 -10.23 0.09
N HIS A 41 -3.90 -9.70 0.78
CA HIS A 41 -2.62 -9.35 0.14
C HIS A 41 -1.89 -10.60 -0.37
N GLU A 42 -1.89 -11.69 0.42
CA GLU A 42 -1.23 -12.95 0.04
C GLU A 42 -1.89 -13.61 -1.19
N VAL A 43 -3.21 -13.48 -1.33
CA VAL A 43 -3.95 -14.04 -2.47
C VAL A 43 -3.81 -13.18 -3.72
N LEU A 44 -3.81 -11.86 -3.57
CA LEU A 44 -3.86 -10.93 -4.69
C LEU A 44 -2.48 -10.58 -5.26
N LEU A 45 -1.44 -10.52 -4.42
CA LEU A 45 -0.12 -10.09 -4.84
C LEU A 45 0.62 -11.25 -5.56
N PRO A 46 0.94 -11.10 -6.85
CA PRO A 46 1.78 -12.09 -7.54
C PRO A 46 3.17 -12.18 -6.92
N PHE A 47 3.76 -13.38 -6.92
CA PHE A 47 5.06 -13.64 -6.29
C PHE A 47 6.22 -12.85 -6.92
N ASP A 48 6.06 -12.39 -8.16
CA ASP A 48 7.03 -11.64 -8.96
C ASP A 48 6.70 -10.14 -9.07
N ALA A 49 5.75 -9.65 -8.27
CA ALA A 49 5.28 -8.27 -8.30
C ALA A 49 5.51 -7.54 -6.97
N ALA A 50 5.52 -6.21 -7.07
CA ALA A 50 5.41 -5.31 -5.93
C ALA A 50 4.34 -4.27 -6.22
N TRP A 51 3.50 -3.98 -5.24
CA TRP A 51 2.43 -2.99 -5.34
C TRP A 51 2.75 -1.76 -4.49
N ILE A 52 2.28 -0.60 -4.95
CA ILE A 52 2.30 0.62 -4.16
C ILE A 52 1.17 0.53 -3.13
N MET A 53 1.54 0.56 -1.86
CA MET A 53 0.63 0.56 -0.72
C MET A 53 0.85 1.87 0.02
N THR A 54 -0.07 2.81 -0.15
CA THR A 54 -0.07 4.10 0.53
C THR A 54 -1.37 4.28 1.30
N SER A 55 -1.39 5.22 2.23
CA SER A 55 -2.58 5.54 3.00
C SER A 55 -3.70 6.06 2.09
N GLY A 56 -4.90 5.49 2.24
CA GLY A 56 -6.10 5.86 1.48
C GLY A 56 -6.79 7.08 2.08
N ASN A 57 -6.24 8.27 1.82
CA ASN A 57 -6.76 9.54 2.33
C ASN A 57 -6.37 10.71 1.41
N LYS A 58 -7.07 11.83 1.56
CA LYS A 58 -6.61 13.12 1.02
C LYS A 58 -5.42 13.62 1.82
N SER A 59 -4.54 14.35 1.15
CA SER A 59 -3.30 14.86 1.76
C SER A 59 -3.60 15.71 3.00
N GLY A 60 -3.10 15.29 4.16
CA GLY A 60 -3.28 15.97 5.44
C GLY A 60 -4.34 15.37 6.35
N ASP A 61 -5.17 14.46 5.83
CA ASP A 61 -6.26 13.84 6.59
C ASP A 61 -5.86 12.46 7.16
N SER A 62 -6.68 11.96 8.09
CA SER A 62 -6.55 10.61 8.63
C SER A 62 -6.92 9.54 7.59
N VAL A 63 -6.41 8.33 7.78
CA VAL A 63 -6.80 7.17 6.97
C VAL A 63 -8.31 6.92 7.09
N LEU A 64 -8.98 6.83 5.95
CA LEU A 64 -10.40 6.51 5.88
C LEU A 64 -10.62 5.04 6.20
N TYR A 65 -11.61 4.75 7.04
CA TYR A 65 -11.99 3.39 7.42
C TYR A 65 -13.48 3.08 7.18
N ASN A 66 -14.28 4.11 6.89
CA ASN A 66 -15.68 3.97 6.49
C ASN A 66 -15.79 3.97 4.96
N ASP A 67 -16.50 2.98 4.42
CA ASP A 67 -16.59 2.75 2.97
C ASP A 67 -17.27 3.93 2.23
N ASP A 68 -18.38 4.45 2.76
CA ASP A 68 -19.10 5.57 2.13
C ASP A 68 -18.23 6.84 2.07
N GLN A 69 -17.44 7.10 3.12
CA GLN A 69 -16.47 8.19 3.11
C GLN A 69 -15.38 7.96 2.07
N ALA A 70 -14.83 6.74 2.00
CA ALA A 70 -13.80 6.39 1.02
C ALA A 70 -14.28 6.60 -0.42
N PHE A 71 -15.51 6.18 -0.76
CA PHE A 71 -16.07 6.37 -2.10
C PHE A 71 -16.24 7.85 -2.45
N ASN A 72 -16.75 8.65 -1.51
CA ASN A 72 -16.97 10.08 -1.74
C ASN A 72 -15.66 10.86 -1.87
N GLU A 73 -14.66 10.53 -1.04
CA GLU A 73 -13.43 11.31 -0.98
C GLU A 73 -12.36 10.87 -1.98
N LEU A 74 -12.29 9.57 -2.30
CA LEU A 74 -11.28 9.01 -3.19
C LEU A 74 -11.83 8.70 -4.58
N GLY A 75 -13.11 8.96 -4.86
CA GLY A 75 -13.74 8.64 -6.15
C GLY A 75 -13.11 9.36 -7.36
N GLU A 76 -12.42 10.48 -7.15
CA GLU A 76 -11.65 11.17 -8.20
C GLU A 76 -10.20 10.68 -8.33
N VAL A 77 -9.73 9.85 -7.38
CA VAL A 77 -8.35 9.36 -7.30
C VAL A 77 -8.27 7.89 -7.70
N ALA A 78 -9.20 7.07 -7.21
CA ALA A 78 -9.24 5.64 -7.44
C ALA A 78 -10.20 5.29 -8.58
N ASP A 79 -9.71 4.57 -9.58
CA ASP A 79 -10.55 4.03 -10.65
C ASP A 79 -11.51 2.94 -10.14
N TYR A 80 -11.08 2.20 -9.11
CA TYR A 80 -11.82 1.07 -8.54
C TYR A 80 -11.61 0.97 -7.03
N PHE A 81 -12.61 0.40 -6.37
CA PHE A 81 -12.56 0.08 -4.94
C PHE A 81 -12.71 -1.42 -4.74
N LEU A 82 -11.82 -2.00 -3.94
CA LEU A 82 -11.95 -3.35 -3.42
C LEU A 82 -12.26 -3.25 -1.91
N VAL A 83 -13.50 -3.58 -1.54
CA VAL A 83 -14.02 -3.46 -0.17
C VAL A 83 -14.50 -4.79 0.38
N HIS A 84 -14.84 -4.82 1.67
CA HIS A 84 -15.43 -5.98 2.35
C HIS A 84 -16.53 -5.55 3.33
N ASN A 85 -17.40 -6.46 3.72
CA ASN A 85 -18.48 -6.21 4.67
C ASN A 85 -18.11 -6.38 6.15
N ARG A 86 -16.81 -6.43 6.49
CA ARG A 86 -16.33 -6.46 7.88
C ARG A 86 -16.00 -5.04 8.32
N GLU A 87 -16.82 -4.44 9.17
CA GLU A 87 -16.58 -3.06 9.63
C GLU A 87 -15.22 -2.91 10.35
N ILE A 88 -14.58 -1.77 10.14
CA ILE A 88 -13.38 -1.32 10.85
C ILE A 88 -13.83 -0.27 11.88
N TYR A 89 -13.40 -0.43 13.13
CA TYR A 89 -13.71 0.51 14.21
C TYR A 89 -12.44 1.23 14.66
N ALA A 90 -12.58 2.52 15.00
CA ALA A 90 -11.53 3.37 15.53
C ALA A 90 -11.43 3.28 17.05
#